data_AF-A0A7V8VZD7-F1
#
_entry.id   AF-A0A7V8VZD7-F1
#
_cell.length_a   1.000
_cell.length_b   1.000
_cell.length_c   1.000
_cell.angle_alpha   90.00
_cell.angle_beta   90.00
_cell.angle_gamma   90.00
#
_symmetry.space_group_name_H-M   'P 1'
#
loop_
_entity.id
_entity.type
_entity.pdbx_description
1 polymer ?
#
loop_
_entity_poly.entity_id
_entity_poly.type
_entity_poly.pdbx_seq_one_letter_code
_entity_poly.pdbx_strand_id
1 'polypeptide(L)'
;SGIYIRHILPGLFKSAQHFDHGVNGSLWSISLEIKLYLTLIIAGLLYKRGIKNIFIILVILTLIFTFLVNCNFENWQNYFDALHTKLFLVFIIGNLCFLYYKMIPLNILLLLTACLAWVLTLYFCEPLVVVTEPVLFAYLTLFCCYTKKTIALKTDISYGIYIYAFLITQILIELAGKISPVKLTALVVLCTIPVSYLSWILIEKRALAQKKNYDHLFGKKEKISGI
;
A
#
# COMPACT_ATOMS: atom_id res chain seq x y z
N SER A 1 -19.49 -23.02 5.29
CA SER A 1 -19.94 -21.64 5.54
C SER A 1 -18.70 -20.73 5.59
N GLY A 2 -18.16 -20.37 4.42
CA GLY A 2 -17.05 -19.43 4.35
C GLY A 2 -17.57 -18.01 4.59
N ILE A 3 -16.85 -17.21 5.38
CA ILE A 3 -17.07 -15.77 5.47
C ILE A 3 -16.64 -15.18 4.12
N TYR A 4 -17.54 -15.17 3.14
CA TYR A 4 -17.32 -14.45 1.90
C TYR A 4 -17.48 -12.96 2.22
N ILE A 5 -16.37 -12.23 2.20
CA ILE A 5 -16.40 -10.79 2.30
C ILE A 5 -17.10 -10.29 1.04
N ARG A 6 -18.32 -9.76 1.20
CA ARG A 6 -19.04 -9.15 0.08
C ARG A 6 -18.41 -7.79 -0.20
N HIS A 7 -17.83 -7.65 -1.38
CA HIS A 7 -17.28 -6.39 -1.85
C HIS A 7 -18.40 -5.40 -2.24
N ILE A 8 -19.54 -5.92 -2.70
CA ILE A 8 -20.64 -5.11 -3.25
C ILE A 8 -21.81 -5.10 -2.26
N LEU A 9 -22.31 -3.90 -1.94
CA LEU A 9 -23.59 -3.73 -1.24
C LEU A 9 -24.68 -3.41 -2.28
N PRO A 10 -25.68 -4.30 -2.46
CA PRO A 10 -26.72 -4.10 -3.46
C PRO A 10 -27.53 -2.84 -3.15
N GLY A 11 -27.61 -1.93 -4.11
CA GLY A 11 -28.37 -0.68 -3.98
C GLY A 11 -27.52 0.56 -3.68
N LEU A 12 -26.25 0.40 -3.30
CA LEU A 12 -25.34 1.50 -2.93
C LEU A 12 -24.36 1.81 -4.06
N PHE A 13 -24.04 3.09 -4.28
CA PHE A 13 -23.08 3.58 -5.28
C PHE A 13 -23.37 3.12 -6.71
N LYS A 14 -24.62 3.31 -7.16
CA LYS A 14 -25.06 2.86 -8.50
C LYS A 14 -24.53 3.76 -9.62
N SER A 15 -24.23 5.02 -9.32
CA SER A 15 -23.72 6.00 -10.30
C SER A 15 -22.19 6.14 -10.26
N ALA A 16 -21.55 5.72 -9.16
CA ALA A 16 -20.09 5.66 -9.02
C ALA A 16 -19.42 4.44 -9.71
N GLN A 17 -20.02 3.95 -10.80
CA GLN A 17 -19.60 2.77 -11.59
C GLN A 17 -18.17 2.81 -12.17
N HIS A 18 -17.42 3.91 -11.98
CA HIS A 18 -16.07 4.05 -12.50
C HIS A 18 -15.02 3.28 -11.69
N PHE A 19 -15.35 2.90 -10.45
CA PHE A 19 -14.52 2.05 -9.62
C PHE A 19 -15.24 0.72 -9.43
N ASP A 20 -14.49 -0.38 -9.58
CA ASP A 20 -14.92 -1.75 -9.31
C ASP A 20 -15.86 -1.76 -8.10
N HIS A 21 -17.05 -2.37 -8.23
CA HIS A 21 -18.30 -2.20 -7.43
C HIS A 21 -18.20 -2.29 -5.90
N GLY A 22 -16.99 -2.39 -5.40
CA GLY A 22 -16.55 -2.18 -4.06
C GLY A 22 -16.91 -0.82 -3.43
N VAL A 23 -17.71 -0.87 -2.37
CA VAL A 23 -17.88 0.11 -1.29
C VAL A 23 -16.58 0.67 -0.64
N ASN A 24 -15.57 -0.16 -0.34
CA ASN A 24 -14.31 0.27 0.31
C ASN A 24 -13.11 -0.63 -0.02
N GLY A 25 -12.34 -0.25 -1.05
CA GLY A 25 -11.13 -0.96 -1.47
C GLY A 25 -10.13 -1.21 -0.33
N SER A 26 -9.90 -0.22 0.52
CA SER A 26 -8.92 -0.29 1.61
C SER A 26 -9.27 -1.35 2.66
N LEU A 27 -10.54 -1.55 2.98
CA LEU A 27 -10.94 -2.58 3.96
C LEU A 27 -10.65 -3.99 3.45
N TRP A 28 -10.70 -4.19 2.14
CA TRP A 28 -10.47 -5.50 1.55
C TRP A 28 -9.00 -5.83 1.34
N SER A 29 -8.14 -4.83 1.16
CA SER A 29 -6.70 -5.05 1.17
C SER A 29 -6.17 -5.55 2.51
N ILE A 30 -6.85 -5.29 3.64
CA ILE A 30 -6.42 -5.78 4.96
C ILE A 30 -6.24 -7.30 4.99
N SER A 31 -7.15 -8.05 4.35
CA SER A 31 -7.06 -9.51 4.30
C SER A 31 -5.83 -9.98 3.52
N LEU A 32 -5.43 -9.22 2.49
CA LEU A 32 -4.20 -9.47 1.74
C LEU A 32 -2.97 -9.06 2.56
N GLU A 33 -3.00 -7.92 3.25
CA GLU A 33 -1.93 -7.46 4.12
C GLU A 33 -1.56 -8.50 5.18
N ILE A 34 -2.55 -9.14 5.81
CA ILE A 34 -2.30 -10.24 6.76
C ILE A 34 -1.49 -11.37 6.10
N LYS A 35 -1.84 -11.77 4.86
CA LYS A 35 -1.09 -12.79 4.12
C LYS A 35 0.33 -12.33 3.80
N LEU A 36 0.53 -11.06 3.45
CA LEU A 36 1.85 -10.46 3.22
C LEU A 36 2.73 -10.52 4.47
N TYR A 37 2.17 -10.20 5.65
CA TYR A 37 2.90 -10.31 6.92
C TYR A 37 3.25 -11.76 7.28
N LEU A 38 2.37 -12.73 6.99
CA LEU A 38 2.70 -14.15 7.16
C LEU A 38 3.86 -14.57 6.23
N THR A 39 3.81 -14.15 4.96
CA THR A 39 4.91 -14.37 4.01
C THR A 39 6.21 -13.72 4.50
N LEU A 40 6.14 -12.51 5.06
CA LEU A 40 7.29 -11.81 5.63
C LEU A 40 7.91 -12.59 6.79
N ILE A 41 7.09 -13.15 7.69
CA ILE A 41 7.58 -13.97 8.80
C ILE A 41 8.35 -15.19 8.26
N ILE A 42 7.78 -15.91 7.30
CA ILE A 42 8.42 -17.09 6.70
C ILE A 42 9.72 -16.69 5.99
N ALA A 43 9.69 -15.66 5.15
CA ALA A 43 10.85 -15.15 4.44
C ALA A 43 11.95 -14.68 5.41
N GLY A 44 11.57 -14.01 6.50
CA GLY A 44 12.48 -13.57 7.55
C GLY A 44 13.16 -14.73 8.29
N LEU A 45 12.42 -15.82 8.56
CA LEU A 45 13.00 -17.04 9.15
C LEU A 45 14.00 -17.70 8.20
N LEU A 46 13.68 -17.79 6.90
CA LEU A 46 14.59 -18.32 5.88
C LEU A 46 15.85 -17.45 5.71
N TYR A 47 15.69 -16.13 5.76
CA TYR A 47 16.79 -15.17 5.73
C TYR A 47 17.74 -15.36 6.92
N LYS A 48 17.19 -15.60 8.12
CA LYS A 48 17.98 -15.91 9.32
C LYS A 48 18.70 -17.26 9.21
N ARG A 49 18.09 -18.26 8.55
CA ARG A 49 18.68 -19.58 8.29
C ARG A 49 19.76 -19.60 7.19
N GLY A 50 20.08 -18.46 6.59
CA GLY A 50 21.18 -18.31 5.64
C GLY A 50 20.75 -18.05 4.19
N ILE A 51 19.46 -18.08 3.87
CA ILE A 51 18.96 -17.78 2.52
C ILE A 51 18.86 -16.26 2.32
N LYS A 52 20.02 -15.59 2.22
CA LYS A 52 20.10 -14.11 2.18
C LYS A 52 19.38 -13.49 0.99
N ASN A 53 19.24 -14.23 -0.10
CA ASN A 53 18.63 -13.74 -1.34
C ASN A 53 17.11 -14.02 -1.43
N ILE A 54 16.46 -14.47 -0.36
CA ILE A 54 15.04 -14.87 -0.39
C ILE A 54 14.11 -13.78 -0.95
N PHE A 55 14.30 -12.51 -0.57
CA PHE A 55 13.48 -11.41 -1.07
C PHE A 55 13.71 -11.13 -2.56
N ILE A 56 14.95 -11.27 -3.04
CA ILE A 56 15.28 -11.15 -4.47
C ILE A 56 14.61 -12.29 -5.25
N ILE A 57 14.68 -13.52 -4.73
CA ILE A 57 14.01 -14.69 -5.31
C ILE A 57 12.50 -14.43 -5.38
N LEU A 58 11.87 -13.92 -4.32
CA LEU A 58 10.44 -13.61 -4.33
C LEU A 58 10.06 -12.54 -5.35
N VAL A 59 10.89 -11.50 -5.55
CA VAL A 59 10.67 -10.53 -6.64
C VAL A 59 10.73 -11.23 -7.98
N ILE A 60 11.81 -11.97 -8.26
CA ILE A 60 12.01 -12.65 -9.55
C ILE A 60 10.85 -13.63 -9.84
N LEU A 61 10.45 -14.44 -8.85
CA LEU A 61 9.32 -15.35 -8.99
C LEU A 61 8.03 -14.61 -9.30
N THR A 62 7.79 -13.47 -8.67
CA THR A 62 6.59 -12.66 -8.93
C THR A 62 6.63 -12.03 -10.32
N LEU A 63 7.79 -11.59 -10.79
CA LEU A 63 7.97 -11.05 -12.14
C LEU A 63 7.77 -12.13 -13.21
N ILE A 64 8.36 -13.31 -13.01
CA ILE A 64 8.16 -14.48 -13.89
C ILE A 64 6.68 -14.85 -13.92
N PHE A 65 6.04 -14.94 -12.75
CA PHE A 65 4.62 -15.24 -12.65
C PHE A 65 3.77 -14.22 -13.41
N THR A 66 4.02 -12.92 -13.21
CA THR A 66 3.31 -11.84 -13.90
C THR A 66 3.52 -11.92 -15.41
N PHE A 67 4.75 -12.15 -15.87
CA PHE A 67 5.07 -12.32 -17.28
C PHE A 67 4.36 -13.53 -17.89
N LEU A 68 4.38 -14.68 -17.22
CA LEU A 68 3.72 -15.91 -17.70
C LEU A 68 2.21 -15.75 -17.81
N VAL A 69 1.56 -15.10 -16.83
CA VAL A 69 0.11 -14.80 -16.87
C VAL A 69 -0.21 -13.89 -18.05
N ASN A 70 0.60 -12.86 -18.30
CA ASN A 70 0.38 -11.92 -19.41
C ASN A 70 0.72 -12.51 -20.80
N CYS A 71 1.67 -13.44 -20.89
CA CYS A 71 2.13 -13.95 -22.17
C CYS A 71 1.31 -15.13 -22.73
N ASN A 72 0.56 -15.90 -21.91
CA ASN A 72 0.03 -17.17 -22.44
C ASN A 72 -1.26 -17.75 -21.85
N PHE A 73 -2.04 -17.06 -21.02
CA PHE A 73 -3.32 -17.64 -20.56
C PHE A 73 -4.40 -16.57 -20.30
N GLU A 74 -5.21 -16.24 -21.32
CA GLU A 74 -6.50 -15.54 -21.13
C GLU A 74 -7.36 -16.21 -20.04
N ASN A 75 -7.25 -17.54 -19.93
CA ASN A 75 -7.94 -18.31 -18.89
C ASN A 75 -7.45 -18.01 -17.47
N TRP A 76 -6.19 -17.61 -17.27
CA TRP A 76 -5.60 -17.39 -15.95
C TRP A 76 -5.81 -15.97 -15.42
N GLN A 77 -5.99 -14.98 -16.30
CA GLN A 77 -6.36 -13.61 -15.89
C GLN A 77 -7.66 -13.59 -15.08
N ASN A 78 -8.59 -14.51 -15.35
CA ASN A 78 -9.83 -14.63 -14.58
C ASN A 78 -9.64 -15.21 -13.16
N TYR A 79 -8.53 -15.90 -12.90
CA TYR A 79 -8.23 -16.49 -11.59
C TYR A 79 -7.29 -15.63 -10.73
N PHE A 80 -6.57 -14.69 -11.34
CA PHE A 80 -5.56 -13.89 -10.66
C PHE A 80 -5.81 -12.40 -10.82
N ASP A 81 -6.09 -11.76 -9.69
CA ASP A 81 -6.26 -10.31 -9.64
C ASP A 81 -4.90 -9.61 -9.74
N ALA A 82 -4.72 -8.83 -10.82
CA ALA A 82 -3.53 -8.03 -11.07
C ALA A 82 -3.20 -7.07 -9.90
N LEU A 83 -4.21 -6.60 -9.16
CA LEU A 83 -4.03 -5.75 -8.00
C LEU A 83 -3.28 -6.48 -6.88
N HIS A 84 -3.60 -7.76 -6.64
CA HIS A 84 -2.94 -8.55 -5.60
C HIS A 84 -1.44 -8.73 -5.88
N THR A 85 -1.09 -9.04 -7.12
CA THR A 85 0.30 -9.19 -7.57
C THR A 85 1.06 -7.87 -7.45
N LYS A 86 0.44 -6.76 -7.84
CA LYS A 86 1.01 -5.41 -7.68
C LYS A 86 1.27 -5.08 -6.22
N LEU A 87 0.31 -5.33 -5.32
CA LEU A 87 0.47 -5.10 -3.88
C LEU A 87 1.57 -5.97 -3.28
N PHE A 88 1.69 -7.23 -3.72
CA PHE A 88 2.78 -8.12 -3.32
C PHE A 88 4.16 -7.61 -3.74
N LEU A 89 4.29 -7.12 -4.99
CA LEU A 89 5.53 -6.52 -5.50
C LEU A 89 5.93 -5.27 -4.71
N VAL A 90 4.99 -4.34 -4.50
CA VAL A 90 5.23 -3.12 -3.71
C VAL A 90 5.72 -3.49 -2.30
N PHE A 91 5.08 -4.47 -1.67
CA PHE A 91 5.45 -4.94 -0.34
C PHE A 91 6.88 -5.51 -0.31
N ILE A 92 7.25 -6.41 -1.22
CA ILE A 92 8.60 -7.00 -1.22
C ILE A 92 9.67 -5.99 -1.60
N ILE A 93 9.40 -5.09 -2.54
CA ILE A 93 10.33 -4.01 -2.88
C ILE A 93 10.60 -3.15 -1.64
N GLY A 94 9.58 -2.82 -0.85
CA GLY A 94 9.74 -2.15 0.44
C GLY A 94 10.65 -2.92 1.41
N ASN A 95 10.52 -4.25 1.48
CA ASN A 95 11.39 -5.10 2.30
C ASN A 95 12.85 -5.12 1.80
N LEU A 96 13.07 -5.16 0.48
CA LEU A 96 14.41 -5.04 -0.10
C LEU A 96 15.02 -3.67 0.20
N CYS A 97 14.24 -2.60 0.05
CA CYS A 97 14.65 -1.25 0.44
C CYS A 97 15.06 -1.19 1.91
N PHE A 98 14.32 -1.84 2.81
CA PHE A 98 14.70 -1.93 4.22
C PHE A 98 16.01 -2.70 4.44
N LEU A 99 16.22 -3.84 3.76
CA LEU A 99 17.45 -4.61 3.90
C LEU A 99 18.69 -3.89 3.38
N TYR A 100 18.54 -3.15 2.28
CA TYR A 100 19.65 -2.50 1.59
C TYR A 100 19.66 -0.97 1.74
N TYR A 101 18.94 -0.42 2.73
CA TYR A 101 18.73 1.04 2.85
C TYR A 101 20.03 1.85 2.90
N LYS A 102 21.10 1.31 3.50
CA LYS A 102 22.43 1.96 3.57
C LYS A 102 23.15 2.01 2.22
N MET A 103 22.80 1.13 1.30
CA MET A 103 23.42 1.03 -0.03
C MET A 103 22.67 1.81 -1.09
N ILE A 104 21.47 2.32 -0.80
CA ILE A 104 20.64 3.06 -1.74
C ILE A 104 21.09 4.53 -1.72
N PRO A 105 21.79 5.03 -2.76
CA PRO A 105 22.13 6.44 -2.84
C PRO A 105 20.86 7.28 -3.04
N LEU A 106 20.71 8.33 -2.24
CA LEU A 106 19.61 9.28 -2.35
C LEU A 106 20.08 10.49 -3.18
N ASN A 107 19.74 10.49 -4.46
CA ASN A 107 20.10 11.53 -5.41
C ASN A 107 18.87 11.92 -6.23
N ILE A 108 18.67 13.22 -6.41
CA ILE A 108 17.60 13.76 -7.25
C ILE A 108 17.69 13.24 -8.70
N LEU A 109 18.90 13.00 -9.21
CA LEU A 109 19.08 12.45 -10.56
C LEU A 109 18.48 11.05 -10.67
N LEU A 110 18.68 10.19 -9.66
CA LEU A 110 18.09 8.85 -9.62
C LEU A 110 16.55 8.91 -9.54
N LEU A 111 16.01 9.86 -8.76
CA LEU A 111 14.57 10.10 -8.73
C LEU A 111 14.05 10.49 -10.12
N LEU A 112 14.70 11.44 -10.79
CA LEU A 112 14.32 11.88 -12.13
C LEU A 112 14.43 10.73 -13.15
N THR A 113 15.46 9.88 -13.06
CA THR A 113 15.56 8.70 -13.93
C THR A 113 14.46 7.67 -13.65
N ALA A 114 14.06 7.48 -12.39
CA ALA A 114 12.95 6.60 -12.05
C ALA A 114 11.61 7.15 -12.56
N CYS A 115 11.39 8.47 -12.44
CA CYS A 115 10.24 9.15 -13.02
C CYS A 115 10.21 8.99 -14.54
N LEU A 116 11.35 9.22 -15.22
CA LEU A 116 11.46 9.07 -16.66
C LEU A 116 11.21 7.62 -17.08
N ALA A 117 11.81 6.65 -16.39
CA ALA A 117 11.60 5.23 -16.68
C ALA A 117 10.12 4.85 -16.56
N TRP A 118 9.44 5.31 -15.50
CA TRP A 118 8.01 5.09 -15.33
C TRP A 118 7.19 5.70 -16.47
N VAL A 119 7.43 6.98 -16.81
CA VAL A 119 6.75 7.67 -17.91
C VAL A 119 7.00 6.96 -19.25
N LEU A 120 8.24 6.58 -19.55
CA LEU A 120 8.56 5.85 -20.78
C LEU A 120 7.85 4.49 -20.83
N THR A 121 7.80 3.75 -19.71
CA THR A 121 7.06 2.48 -19.69
C THR A 121 5.56 2.69 -19.84
N LEU A 122 4.97 3.76 -19.29
CA LEU A 122 3.55 4.06 -19.48
C LEU A 122 3.18 4.28 -20.96
N TYR A 123 4.03 4.94 -21.73
CA TYR A 123 3.73 5.28 -23.13
C TYR A 123 4.22 4.25 -24.15
N PHE A 124 5.32 3.56 -23.87
CA PHE A 124 6.02 2.72 -24.86
C PHE A 124 6.12 1.24 -24.49
N CYS A 125 5.96 0.88 -23.21
CA CYS A 125 6.16 -0.50 -22.72
C CYS A 125 5.25 -0.77 -21.50
N GLU A 126 3.93 -0.72 -21.72
CA GLU A 126 2.93 -0.86 -20.65
C GLU A 126 3.18 -2.06 -19.69
N PRO A 127 3.61 -3.26 -20.17
CA PRO A 127 3.84 -4.40 -19.28
C PRO A 127 4.92 -4.15 -18.21
N LEU A 128 5.86 -3.22 -18.44
CA LEU A 128 6.92 -2.90 -17.48
C LEU A 128 6.47 -1.94 -16.38
N VAL A 129 5.30 -1.31 -16.51
CA VAL A 129 4.73 -0.38 -15.52
C VAL A 129 4.57 -1.07 -14.16
N VAL A 130 4.24 -2.37 -14.17
CA VAL A 130 4.09 -3.19 -12.96
C VAL A 130 5.36 -3.22 -12.08
N VAL A 131 6.53 -2.92 -12.67
CA VAL A 131 7.82 -2.87 -11.98
C VAL A 131 8.27 -1.43 -11.74
N THR A 132 8.21 -0.58 -12.76
CA THR A 132 8.73 0.80 -12.68
C THR A 132 7.93 1.64 -11.69
N GLU A 133 6.62 1.43 -11.60
CA GLU A 133 5.75 2.17 -10.69
C GLU A 133 6.05 1.86 -9.20
N PRO A 134 6.06 0.60 -8.73
CA PRO A 134 6.50 0.29 -7.36
C PRO A 134 7.90 0.78 -7.01
N VAL A 135 8.86 0.66 -7.95
CA VAL A 135 10.24 1.12 -7.74
C VAL A 135 10.29 2.64 -7.57
N LEU A 136 9.58 3.38 -8.43
CA LEU A 136 9.45 4.83 -8.33
C LEU A 136 8.87 5.24 -6.98
N PHE A 137 7.73 4.65 -6.57
CA PHE A 137 7.09 5.02 -5.31
C PHE A 137 7.94 4.65 -4.09
N ALA A 138 8.63 3.51 -4.11
CA ALA A 138 9.57 3.14 -3.04
C ALA A 138 10.73 4.15 -2.94
N TYR A 139 11.36 4.49 -4.07
CA TYR A 139 12.46 5.44 -4.10
C TYR A 139 12.01 6.85 -3.71
N LEU A 140 10.88 7.32 -4.22
CA LEU A 140 10.28 8.61 -3.87
C LEU A 140 9.99 8.70 -2.37
N THR A 141 9.47 7.62 -1.78
CA THR A 141 9.21 7.54 -0.34
C THR A 141 10.50 7.69 0.46
N LEU A 142 11.54 6.91 0.13
CA LEU A 142 12.85 7.02 0.77
C LEU A 142 13.45 8.42 0.59
N PHE A 143 13.42 8.95 -0.63
CA PHE A 143 13.93 10.28 -0.93
C PHE A 143 13.24 11.34 -0.08
N CYS A 144 11.92 11.36 -0.03
CA CYS A 144 11.15 12.32 0.78
C CYS A 144 11.42 12.18 2.28
N CYS A 145 11.51 10.94 2.80
CA CYS A 145 11.72 10.68 4.21
C CYS A 145 13.11 11.06 4.73
N TYR A 146 14.15 10.89 3.90
CA TYR A 146 15.54 11.05 4.32
C TYR A 146 16.22 12.33 3.81
N THR A 147 15.70 13.02 2.79
CA THR A 147 16.30 14.27 2.28
C THR A 147 15.67 15.54 2.84
N LYS A 148 14.40 15.48 3.26
CA LYS A 148 13.69 16.62 3.86
C LYS A 148 13.39 16.31 5.31
N LYS A 149 13.45 17.35 6.15
CA LYS A 149 12.94 17.27 7.53
C LYS A 149 11.43 17.05 7.42
N THR A 150 11.01 15.80 7.55
CA THR A 150 9.60 15.46 7.58
C THR A 150 8.98 16.16 8.78
N ILE A 151 7.85 16.83 8.56
CA ILE A 151 7.07 17.41 9.66
C ILE A 151 6.51 16.22 10.41
N ALA A 152 7.09 15.91 11.57
CA ALA A 152 6.52 14.92 12.46
C ALA A 152 5.14 15.42 12.89
N LEU A 153 4.10 14.82 12.30
CA LEU A 153 2.74 15.11 12.70
C LEU A 153 2.58 14.66 14.15
N LYS A 154 2.09 15.56 15.02
CA LYS A 154 1.82 15.24 16.43
C LYS A 154 0.77 14.14 16.61
N THR A 155 -0.04 13.92 15.57
CA THR A 155 -1.13 12.95 15.52
C THR A 155 -0.98 12.12 14.26
N ASP A 156 -0.97 10.81 14.42
CA ASP A 156 -1.00 9.88 13.30
C ASP A 156 -2.46 9.67 12.86
N ILE A 157 -2.86 10.38 11.81
CA ILE A 157 -4.19 10.22 11.18
C ILE A 157 -4.14 9.32 9.94
N SER A 158 -2.99 8.70 9.66
CA SER A 158 -2.77 7.91 8.44
C SER A 158 -3.74 6.74 8.35
N TYR A 159 -4.06 6.13 9.49
CA TYR A 159 -5.03 5.04 9.59
C TYR A 159 -6.45 5.47 9.19
N GLY A 160 -6.91 6.60 9.71
CA GLY A 160 -8.18 7.20 9.29
C GLY A 160 -8.19 7.51 7.79
N ILE A 161 -7.11 8.09 7.25
CA ILE A 161 -7.02 8.41 5.82
C ILE A 161 -7.15 7.12 5.00
N TYR A 162 -6.46 6.06 5.38
CA TYR A 162 -6.52 4.76 4.72
C TYR A 162 -7.95 4.19 4.69
N ILE A 163 -8.68 4.24 5.80
CA ILE A 163 -10.06 3.71 5.88
C ILE A 163 -11.07 4.55 5.11
N TYR A 164 -11.03 5.88 5.28
CA TYR A 164 -12.13 6.75 4.85
C TYR A 164 -11.95 7.34 3.45
N ALA A 165 -10.72 7.44 2.92
CA ALA A 165 -10.48 8.10 1.63
C ALA A 165 -11.30 7.48 0.49
N PHE A 166 -11.29 6.14 0.39
CA PHE A 166 -12.03 5.44 -0.66
C PHE A 166 -13.54 5.63 -0.50
N LEU A 167 -14.07 5.46 0.72
CA LEU A 167 -15.49 5.61 0.99
C LEU A 167 -15.97 7.03 0.67
N ILE A 168 -15.23 8.05 1.08
CA ILE A 168 -15.53 9.46 0.79
C ILE A 168 -15.49 9.71 -0.72
N THR A 169 -14.53 9.11 -1.42
CA THR A 169 -14.45 9.20 -2.89
C THR A 169 -15.72 8.66 -3.55
N GLN A 170 -16.20 7.48 -3.13
CA GLN A 170 -17.45 6.88 -3.65
C GLN A 170 -18.67 7.78 -3.36
N ILE A 171 -18.79 8.31 -2.14
CA ILE A 171 -19.88 9.21 -1.76
C ILE A 171 -19.86 10.48 -2.64
N LEU A 172 -18.70 11.09 -2.84
CA LEU A 172 -18.58 12.31 -3.62
C LEU A 172 -18.91 12.08 -5.10
N ILE A 173 -18.50 10.95 -5.68
CA ILE A 173 -18.87 10.60 -7.06
C ILE A 173 -20.38 10.36 -7.16
N GLU A 174 -20.98 9.65 -6.21
CA GLU A 174 -22.42 9.37 -6.22
C GLU A 174 -23.26 10.67 -6.10
N LEU A 175 -22.80 11.64 -5.31
CA LEU A 175 -23.48 12.92 -5.12
C LEU A 175 -23.25 13.90 -6.28
N ALA A 176 -22.03 13.96 -6.83
CA ALA A 176 -21.65 14.94 -7.84
C ALA A 176 -21.84 14.43 -9.28
N GLY A 177 -21.98 13.13 -9.49
CA GLY A 177 -21.98 12.50 -10.81
C GLY A 177 -20.64 12.72 -11.54
N LYS A 178 -20.67 13.47 -12.64
CA LYS A 178 -19.46 13.78 -13.43
C LYS A 178 -18.65 14.89 -12.77
N ILE A 179 -17.57 14.52 -12.08
CA ILE A 179 -16.61 15.44 -11.47
C ILE A 179 -15.23 15.27 -12.10
N SER A 180 -14.49 16.36 -12.29
CA SER A 180 -13.13 16.27 -12.82
C SER A 180 -12.18 15.65 -11.78
N PRO A 181 -11.14 14.89 -12.19
CA PRO A 181 -10.23 14.23 -11.26
C PRO A 181 -9.57 15.18 -10.26
N VAL A 182 -9.18 16.38 -10.71
CA VAL A 182 -8.56 17.39 -9.84
C VAL A 182 -9.53 17.89 -8.76
N LYS A 183 -10.78 18.17 -9.14
CA LYS A 183 -11.82 18.61 -8.19
C LYS A 183 -12.16 17.50 -7.20
N LEU A 184 -12.29 16.26 -7.69
CA LEU A 184 -12.55 15.10 -6.86
C LEU A 184 -11.43 14.91 -5.83
N THR A 185 -10.17 14.89 -6.25
CA THR A 185 -9.02 14.74 -5.35
C THR A 185 -8.98 15.85 -4.30
N ALA A 186 -9.21 17.11 -4.69
CA ALA A 186 -9.25 18.21 -3.74
C ALA A 186 -10.36 18.02 -2.69
N LEU A 187 -11.58 17.66 -3.11
CA LEU A 187 -12.69 17.40 -2.19
C LEU A 187 -12.43 16.19 -1.30
N VAL A 188 -11.88 15.10 -1.84
CA VAL A 188 -11.53 13.90 -1.07
C VAL A 188 -10.53 14.26 0.01
N VAL A 189 -9.46 15.01 -0.30
CA VAL A 189 -8.46 15.44 0.69
C VAL A 189 -9.12 16.34 1.76
N LEU A 190 -9.92 17.32 1.34
CA LEU A 190 -10.60 18.26 2.23
C LEU A 190 -11.59 17.57 3.17
N CYS A 191 -12.30 16.53 2.72
CA CYS A 191 -13.25 15.80 3.53
C CYS A 191 -12.58 14.70 4.38
N THR A 192 -11.58 14.01 3.85
CA THR A 192 -10.94 12.87 4.51
C THR A 192 -10.11 13.30 5.71
N ILE A 193 -9.37 14.41 5.61
CA ILE A 193 -8.51 14.87 6.72
C ILE A 193 -9.32 15.15 8.01
N PRO A 194 -10.41 15.95 7.99
CA PRO A 194 -11.23 16.17 9.19
C PRO A 194 -11.86 14.90 9.73
N VAL A 195 -12.41 14.03 8.87
CA VAL A 195 -13.02 12.76 9.30
C VAL A 195 -11.98 11.84 9.95
N SER A 196 -10.79 11.74 9.36
CA SER A 196 -9.67 10.96 9.91
C SER A 196 -9.19 11.52 11.24
N TYR A 197 -9.15 12.84 11.38
CA TYR A 197 -8.79 13.49 12.64
C TYR A 197 -9.84 13.26 13.74
N LEU A 198 -11.13 13.33 13.41
CA LEU A 198 -12.21 12.99 14.34
C LEU A 198 -12.13 11.52 14.76
N SER A 199 -11.90 10.61 13.82
CA SER A 199 -11.66 9.19 14.11
C SER A 199 -10.49 9.00 15.08
N TRP A 200 -9.39 9.72 14.86
CA TRP A 200 -8.24 9.67 15.76
C TRP A 200 -8.58 10.11 17.19
N ILE A 201 -9.28 11.24 17.37
CA ILE A 201 -9.66 11.74 18.71
C ILE A 201 -10.61 10.77 19.41
N LEU A 202 -11.64 10.30 18.69
CA LEU A 202 -12.76 9.57 19.26
C LEU A 202 -12.46 8.09 19.50
N ILE A 203 -11.62 7.49 18.65
CA ILE A 203 -11.38 6.05 18.62
C ILE A 203 -9.90 5.77 18.92
N GLU A 204 -9.00 6.15 18.02
CA GLU A 204 -7.62 5.65 18.02
C GLU A 204 -6.84 6.12 19.25
N LYS A 205 -6.93 7.40 19.62
CA LYS A 205 -6.28 7.96 20.80
C LYS A 205 -6.73 7.25 22.09
N ARG A 206 -8.02 6.89 22.17
CA ARG A 206 -8.59 6.20 23.34
C ARG A 206 -8.13 4.74 23.39
N ALA A 207 -8.16 4.05 22.26
CA ALA A 207 -7.67 2.67 22.15
C ALA A 207 -6.18 2.56 22.49
N LEU A 208 -5.34 3.48 22.00
CA LEU A 208 -3.91 3.52 22.31
C LEU A 208 -3.63 3.82 23.79
N ALA A 209 -4.42 4.69 24.42
CA ALA A 209 -4.31 4.96 25.85
C ALA A 209 -4.62 3.70 26.69
N GLN A 210 -5.59 2.90 26.27
CA GLN A 210 -5.89 1.62 26.92
C GLN A 210 -4.76 0.61 26.71
N LYS A 211 -4.17 0.50 25.52
CA LYS A 211 -3.02 -0.39 25.26
C LYS A 211 -1.83 -0.11 26.18
N LYS A 212 -1.50 1.16 26.43
CA LYS A 212 -0.42 1.53 27.35
C LYS A 212 -0.64 1.00 28.77
N ASN A 213 -1.90 0.81 29.16
CA ASN A 213 -2.27 0.19 30.42
C ASN A 213 -2.21 -1.34 30.38
N TYR A 214 -1.99 -2.01 29.26
CA TYR A 214 -1.75 -3.47 29.20
C TYR A 214 -0.29 -3.81 28.89
N ASP A 215 0.51 -2.86 28.38
CA ASP A 215 1.94 -3.07 28.11
C ASP A 215 2.76 -3.45 29.37
N HIS A 216 2.26 -3.10 30.57
CA HIS A 216 2.87 -3.53 31.84
C HIS A 216 2.59 -5.02 32.17
N LEU A 217 1.55 -5.63 31.60
CA LEU A 217 1.20 -7.04 31.78
C LEU A 217 1.97 -7.97 30.84
N PHE A 218 2.43 -7.46 29.69
CA PHE A 218 3.13 -8.26 28.66
C PHE A 218 4.66 -8.17 28.68
N GLY A 219 5.26 -7.60 29.72
CA GLY A 219 6.68 -7.81 30.04
C GLY A 219 7.72 -7.29 29.04
N LYS A 220 8.42 -6.22 29.46
CA LYS A 220 9.74 -5.76 29.00
C LYS A 220 9.85 -5.23 27.55
N LYS A 221 9.94 -3.89 27.49
CA LYS A 221 10.76 -3.19 26.49
C LYS A 221 12.19 -3.71 26.58
N GLU A 222 12.63 -4.53 25.63
CA GLU A 222 14.05 -4.58 25.31
C GLU A 222 14.44 -3.19 24.79
N LYS A 223 15.23 -2.48 25.60
CA LYS A 223 16.01 -1.34 25.10
C LYS A 223 16.87 -1.89 23.97
N ILE A 224 16.57 -1.50 22.73
CA ILE A 224 17.55 -1.57 21.65
C ILE A 224 18.62 -0.52 21.99
N SER A 225 19.56 -0.90 22.85
CA SER A 225 20.80 -0.17 23.09
C SER A 225 21.77 -0.55 21.97
N GLY A 226 21.98 0.36 21.04
CA GLY A 226 22.90 0.16 19.93
C GLY A 226 22.61 1.07 18.75
N ILE A 227 22.58 2.38 19.00
CA ILE A 227 22.93 3.40 18.00
C ILE A 227 24.20 4.05 18.52
#